data_AF-A0AAQ4E9Q9-F1
#
_entry.id   AF-A0AAQ4E9Q9-F1
#
_cell.length_a   1.000
_cell.length_b   1.000
_cell.length_c   1.000
_cell.angle_alpha   90.00
_cell.angle_beta   90.00
_cell.angle_gamma   90.00
#
_symmetry.space_group_name_H-M   'P 1'
#
loop_
_entity.id
_entity.type
_entity.pdbx_description
1 polymer ?
#
loop_
_entity_poly.entity_id
_entity_poly.type
_entity_poly.pdbx_seq_one_letter_code
_entity_poly.pdbx_strand_id
1 'polypeptide(L)'
;MSRKTVVMCTALGIGTVVVVSFAATALLRKRKRAKAKRVIDTVLELQKPCVRMKDPERVEELVCKLIKGGPKKLQVVTDFDHTISRSHYNGKPCRSTHSVLESSSLISEEYRLQAQRIHDKYHPIEIDPNMSTAEKIPHMVEWYSRSHAILVNCGVKKSDIPELVAGSSIMLRDGCESFFEMLHEHQIPTLVFSAGLGDILEEALRHFQCHFPNLKFISNYMQFDEEGNITGFKGELIHMYNKNSCHMTSPEYHQAVKEKTNIVLLGDSLGDIDMLAGGHLQDVVLRIGFLNTKIEERLPQFLNSFDIVLLDDQTMDVVNGILRKIIY
;
A
#
# COMPACT_ATOMS: atom_id res chain seq x y z
N MET A 1 -5.30 -100.11 -27.64
CA MET A 1 -6.15 -98.98 -28.07
C MET A 1 -5.92 -97.80 -27.13
N SER A 2 -5.64 -96.65 -27.73
CA SER A 2 -5.10 -95.43 -27.12
C SER A 2 -6.07 -94.70 -26.19
N ARG A 3 -5.63 -94.32 -24.98
CA ARG A 3 -6.22 -93.21 -24.19
C ARG A 3 -5.24 -92.04 -24.19
N LYS A 4 -5.61 -90.95 -24.85
CA LYS A 4 -4.87 -89.68 -24.85
C LYS A 4 -5.31 -88.86 -23.65
N THR A 5 -4.38 -88.48 -22.79
CA THR A 5 -4.56 -87.45 -21.76
C THR A 5 -4.19 -86.10 -22.38
N VAL A 6 -5.15 -85.19 -22.47
CA VAL A 6 -4.92 -83.80 -22.92
C VAL A 6 -4.61 -82.97 -21.68
N VAL A 7 -3.39 -82.44 -21.60
CA VAL A 7 -3.01 -81.43 -20.60
C VAL A 7 -3.36 -80.05 -21.17
N MET A 8 -4.36 -79.41 -20.57
CA MET A 8 -4.76 -78.05 -20.89
C MET A 8 -3.86 -77.08 -20.10
N CYS A 9 -2.83 -76.52 -20.74
CA CYS A 9 -2.06 -75.42 -20.17
C CYS A 9 -2.86 -74.13 -20.29
N THR A 10 -3.31 -73.59 -19.16
CA THR A 10 -3.91 -72.27 -19.06
C THR A 10 -2.83 -71.20 -19.23
N ALA A 11 -2.85 -70.51 -20.37
CA ALA A 11 -2.05 -69.31 -20.61
C ALA A 11 -2.66 -68.13 -19.83
N LEU A 12 -2.26 -67.99 -18.57
CA LEU A 12 -2.57 -66.84 -17.72
C LEU A 12 -1.26 -66.10 -17.43
N GLY A 13 -1.22 -64.82 -17.80
CA GLY A 13 -0.33 -63.87 -17.14
C GLY A 13 0.87 -63.37 -17.94
N ILE A 14 0.63 -62.58 -18.98
CA ILE A 14 1.60 -61.54 -19.40
C ILE A 14 0.87 -60.20 -19.65
N GLY A 15 -0.34 -60.24 -20.24
CA GLY A 15 -1.09 -59.01 -20.55
C GLY A 15 -1.54 -58.20 -19.33
N THR A 16 -1.92 -58.85 -18.22
CA THR A 16 -2.41 -58.16 -17.02
C THR A 16 -1.29 -57.47 -16.23
N VAL A 17 -0.08 -58.03 -16.19
CA VAL A 17 1.05 -57.44 -15.44
C VAL A 17 1.56 -56.17 -16.10
N VAL A 18 1.63 -56.14 -17.43
CA VAL A 18 2.10 -54.97 -18.18
C VAL A 18 1.10 -53.80 -18.08
N VAL A 19 -0.20 -54.07 -18.20
CA VAL A 19 -1.25 -53.04 -18.09
C VAL A 19 -1.33 -52.47 -16.68
N VAL A 20 -1.21 -53.30 -15.63
CA VAL A 20 -1.16 -52.81 -14.24
C VAL A 20 0.10 -51.97 -14.00
N SER A 21 1.24 -52.33 -14.57
CA SER A 21 2.49 -51.57 -14.45
C SER A 21 2.40 -50.20 -15.13
N PHE A 22 1.81 -50.12 -16.33
CA PHE A 22 1.55 -48.85 -17.04
C PHE A 22 0.48 -48.00 -16.37
N ALA A 23 -0.61 -48.60 -15.87
CA ALA A 23 -1.63 -47.89 -15.13
C ALA A 23 -1.08 -47.36 -13.80
N ALA A 24 -0.29 -48.16 -13.07
CA ALA A 24 0.39 -47.75 -11.85
C ALA A 24 1.43 -46.64 -12.12
N THR A 25 2.23 -46.72 -13.18
CA THR A 25 3.16 -45.64 -13.56
C THR A 25 2.44 -44.40 -14.09
N ALA A 26 1.29 -44.52 -14.75
CA ALA A 26 0.47 -43.39 -15.17
C ALA A 26 -0.26 -42.72 -13.98
N LEU A 27 -0.74 -43.51 -13.02
CA LEU A 27 -1.31 -43.03 -11.75
C LEU A 27 -0.23 -42.42 -10.84
N LEU A 28 0.98 -42.99 -10.81
CA LEU A 28 2.13 -42.43 -10.11
C LEU A 28 2.66 -41.16 -10.81
N ARG A 29 2.67 -41.09 -12.14
CA ARG A 29 2.96 -39.87 -12.91
C ARG A 29 1.88 -38.80 -12.74
N LYS A 30 0.60 -39.17 -12.63
CA LYS A 30 -0.49 -38.25 -12.26
C LYS A 30 -0.37 -37.76 -10.80
N ARG A 31 0.07 -38.61 -9.87
CA ARG A 31 0.31 -38.24 -8.45
C ARG A 31 1.59 -37.44 -8.22
N LYS A 32 2.56 -37.46 -9.14
CA LYS A 32 3.83 -36.70 -9.09
C LYS A 32 3.94 -35.56 -10.12
N ARG A 33 2.83 -35.06 -10.65
CA ARG A 33 2.84 -33.70 -11.21
C ARG A 33 2.84 -32.77 -10.00
N ALA A 34 4.02 -32.40 -9.51
CA ALA A 34 4.13 -31.34 -8.51
C ALA A 34 3.24 -30.19 -8.98
N LYS A 35 2.25 -29.81 -8.18
CA LYS A 35 1.37 -28.67 -8.49
C LYS A 35 2.33 -27.53 -8.82
N ALA A 36 2.25 -26.97 -10.04
CA ALA A 36 3.15 -25.91 -10.44
C ALA A 36 3.13 -24.85 -9.34
N LYS A 37 4.30 -24.55 -8.78
CA LYS A 37 4.39 -23.64 -7.64
C LYS A 37 3.85 -22.29 -8.12
N ARG A 38 2.84 -21.76 -7.43
CA ARG A 38 2.27 -20.45 -7.78
C ARG A 38 3.35 -19.39 -7.60
N VAL A 39 3.31 -18.33 -8.40
CA VAL A 39 4.25 -17.23 -8.31
C VAL A 39 4.23 -16.61 -6.90
N ILE A 40 3.05 -16.44 -6.30
CA ILE A 40 2.91 -15.93 -4.93
C ILE A 40 3.55 -16.85 -3.90
N ASP A 41 3.65 -18.16 -4.15
CA ASP A 41 4.35 -19.09 -3.26
C ASP A 41 5.89 -18.94 -3.38
N THR A 42 6.37 -18.24 -4.42
CA THR A 42 7.80 -17.92 -4.62
C THR A 42 8.22 -16.58 -4.03
N VAL A 43 7.26 -15.74 -3.63
CA VAL A 43 7.50 -14.51 -2.85
C VAL A 43 7.39 -14.91 -1.38
N LEU A 44 8.54 -15.11 -0.73
CA LEU A 44 8.60 -15.67 0.63
C LEU A 44 7.90 -14.75 1.65
N GLU A 45 7.94 -13.44 1.39
CA GLU A 45 7.35 -12.40 2.22
C GLU A 45 5.81 -12.52 2.28
N LEU A 46 5.17 -13.10 1.26
CA LEU A 46 3.73 -13.40 1.28
C LEU A 46 3.34 -14.54 2.23
N GLN A 47 4.30 -15.29 2.75
CA GLN A 47 4.08 -16.35 3.73
C GLN A 47 4.11 -15.86 5.18
N LYS A 48 4.36 -14.55 5.40
CA LYS A 48 4.42 -13.98 6.75
C LYS A 48 3.06 -14.10 7.47
N PRO A 49 3.05 -14.33 8.80
CA PRO A 49 1.81 -14.42 9.59
C PRO A 49 0.96 -13.15 9.62
N CYS A 50 1.50 -11.99 9.24
CA CYS A 50 0.76 -10.73 9.11
C CYS A 50 -0.04 -10.63 7.80
N VAL A 51 0.19 -11.49 6.82
CA VAL A 51 -0.43 -11.39 5.50
C VAL A 51 -1.80 -12.05 5.48
N ARG A 52 -2.81 -11.34 5.00
CA ARG A 52 -4.16 -11.86 4.75
C ARG A 52 -4.55 -11.59 3.31
N MET A 53 -5.22 -12.55 2.69
CA MET A 53 -5.79 -12.42 1.35
C MET A 53 -7.18 -13.03 1.38
N LYS A 54 -8.18 -12.31 0.88
CA LYS A 54 -9.52 -12.88 0.73
C LYS A 54 -9.55 -13.92 -0.39
N ASP A 55 -8.85 -13.64 -1.48
CA ASP A 55 -8.78 -14.48 -2.67
C ASP A 55 -7.31 -14.60 -3.16
N PRO A 56 -6.56 -15.60 -2.67
CA PRO A 56 -5.18 -15.83 -3.10
C PRO A 56 -5.04 -16.17 -4.60
N GLU A 57 -6.08 -16.71 -5.24
CA GLU A 57 -6.03 -17.07 -6.67
C GLU A 57 -6.10 -15.80 -7.53
N ARG A 58 -6.95 -14.85 -7.15
CA ARG A 58 -6.97 -13.50 -7.74
C ARG A 58 -5.63 -12.77 -7.55
N VAL A 59 -5.03 -12.84 -6.35
CA VAL A 59 -3.72 -12.21 -6.10
C VAL A 59 -2.65 -12.82 -7.02
N GLU A 60 -2.62 -14.15 -7.17
CA GLU A 60 -1.74 -14.84 -8.11
C GLU A 60 -1.93 -14.36 -9.55
N GLU A 61 -3.18 -14.22 -10.01
CA GLU A 61 -3.48 -13.73 -11.35
C GLU A 61 -2.96 -12.29 -11.55
N LEU A 62 -3.22 -11.40 -10.59
CA LEU A 62 -2.76 -10.00 -10.64
C LEU A 62 -1.24 -9.94 -10.67
N VAL A 63 -0.55 -10.62 -9.75
CA VAL A 63 0.92 -10.65 -9.69
C VAL A 63 1.50 -11.22 -10.98
N CYS A 64 0.93 -12.30 -11.54
CA CYS A 64 1.35 -12.84 -12.84
C CYS A 64 1.21 -11.81 -13.98
N LYS A 65 0.11 -11.05 -14.01
CA LYS A 65 -0.08 -10.00 -15.04
C LYS A 65 0.89 -8.84 -14.86
N LEU A 66 1.18 -8.43 -13.61
CA LEU A 66 2.17 -7.40 -13.30
C LEU A 66 3.56 -7.82 -13.79
N ILE A 67 3.99 -9.05 -13.49
CA ILE A 67 5.28 -9.61 -13.93
C ILE A 67 5.37 -9.66 -15.46
N LYS A 68 4.31 -10.13 -16.13
CA LYS A 68 4.25 -10.16 -17.60
C LYS A 68 4.36 -8.76 -18.23
N GLY A 69 3.80 -7.74 -17.56
CA GLY A 69 3.90 -6.35 -18.03
C GLY A 69 5.27 -5.71 -17.75
N GLY A 70 5.95 -6.16 -16.70
CA GLY A 70 7.26 -5.69 -16.29
C GLY A 70 7.32 -4.21 -15.89
N PRO A 71 8.52 -3.66 -15.65
CA PRO A 71 8.71 -2.29 -15.18
C PRO A 71 8.25 -1.23 -16.19
N LYS A 72 8.23 -1.56 -17.49
CA LYS A 72 7.82 -0.63 -18.54
C LYS A 72 6.36 -0.19 -18.41
N LYS A 73 5.47 -1.08 -17.96
CA LYS A 73 4.05 -0.78 -17.72
C LYS A 73 3.73 -0.40 -16.28
N LEU A 74 4.68 -0.53 -15.36
CA LEU A 74 4.43 -0.34 -13.93
C LEU A 74 4.43 1.15 -13.54
N GLN A 75 3.49 1.52 -12.67
CA GLN A 75 3.56 2.68 -11.79
C GLN A 75 3.14 2.28 -10.37
N VAL A 76 3.49 3.14 -9.40
CA VAL A 76 3.10 2.98 -8.00
C VAL A 76 2.29 4.20 -7.59
N VAL A 77 1.19 3.96 -6.87
CA VAL A 77 0.40 5.01 -6.21
C VAL A 77 0.30 4.65 -4.74
N THR A 78 0.73 5.54 -3.87
CA THR A 78 0.83 5.26 -2.43
C THR A 78 0.33 6.42 -1.61
N ASP A 79 -0.37 6.13 -0.52
CA ASP A 79 -0.49 7.07 0.58
C ASP A 79 0.88 7.23 1.31
N PHE A 80 1.01 8.19 2.22
CA PHE A 80 2.22 8.40 3.01
C PHE A 80 2.05 8.09 4.51
N ASP A 81 1.06 8.69 5.17
CA ASP A 81 0.92 8.62 6.63
C ASP A 81 0.45 7.23 7.05
N HIS A 82 1.21 6.53 7.89
CA HIS A 82 0.93 5.15 8.30
C HIS A 82 0.95 4.07 7.19
N THR A 83 1.14 4.47 5.94
CA THR A 83 1.46 3.62 4.79
C THR A 83 2.97 3.55 4.55
N ILE A 84 3.60 4.65 4.09
CA ILE A 84 5.06 4.74 3.93
C ILE A 84 5.73 4.96 5.28
N SER A 85 5.21 5.91 6.06
CA SER A 85 5.61 6.12 7.45
C SER A 85 5.00 5.04 8.35
N ARG A 86 5.68 4.72 9.44
CA ARG A 86 5.22 3.77 10.46
C ARG A 86 3.96 4.28 11.16
N SER A 87 3.16 3.34 11.65
CA SER A 87 2.10 3.64 12.63
C SER A 87 2.63 3.59 14.06
N HIS A 88 3.62 2.74 14.33
CA HIS A 88 4.31 2.68 15.62
C HIS A 88 5.73 2.13 15.49
N TYR A 89 6.53 2.38 16.52
CA TYR A 89 7.85 1.79 16.70
C TYR A 89 7.96 1.26 18.14
N ASN A 90 8.17 -0.05 18.28
CA ASN A 90 8.20 -0.74 19.58
C ASN A 90 6.97 -0.45 20.45
N GLY A 91 5.77 -0.43 19.84
CA GLY A 91 4.50 -0.18 20.51
C GLY A 91 4.23 1.29 20.87
N LYS A 92 5.15 2.20 20.55
CA LYS A 92 4.92 3.65 20.69
C LYS A 92 4.42 4.23 19.36
N PRO A 93 3.31 4.98 19.35
CA PRO A 93 2.79 5.60 18.12
C PRO A 93 3.83 6.48 17.43
N CYS A 94 3.94 6.34 16.10
CA CYS A 94 4.69 7.25 15.26
C CYS A 94 3.80 8.39 14.79
N ARG A 95 4.39 9.56 14.54
CA ARG A 95 3.65 10.76 14.16
C ARG A 95 3.25 10.68 12.68
N SER A 96 2.03 11.10 12.37
CA SER A 96 1.67 11.55 11.03
C SER A 96 2.30 12.91 10.73
N THR A 97 2.28 13.33 9.47
CA THR A 97 2.78 14.64 9.03
C THR A 97 2.14 15.82 9.77
N HIS A 98 0.81 15.80 10.01
CA HIS A 98 0.15 16.79 10.87
C HIS A 98 0.67 16.73 12.31
N SER A 99 0.79 15.52 12.87
CA SER A 99 1.24 15.33 14.24
C SER A 99 2.70 15.75 14.47
N VAL A 100 3.55 15.80 13.42
CA VAL A 100 4.91 16.37 13.52
C VAL A 100 4.84 17.83 13.95
N LEU A 101 3.94 18.62 13.35
CA LEU A 101 3.73 20.01 13.76
C LEU A 101 3.00 20.06 15.11
N GLU A 102 1.82 19.45 15.21
CA GLU A 102 0.90 19.60 16.35
C GLU A 102 1.46 19.15 17.70
N SER A 103 2.56 18.40 17.71
CA SER A 103 3.21 17.93 18.94
C SER A 103 4.59 18.52 19.20
N SER A 104 5.08 19.37 18.28
CA SER A 104 6.38 20.01 18.42
C SER A 104 6.40 20.98 19.59
N SER A 105 7.54 21.03 20.30
CA SER A 105 7.81 22.06 21.31
C SER A 105 7.96 23.47 20.71
N LEU A 106 8.15 23.58 19.39
CA LEU A 106 8.13 24.87 18.68
C LEU A 106 6.71 25.46 18.60
N ILE A 107 5.67 24.62 18.75
CA ILE A 107 4.29 25.06 18.85
C ILE A 107 3.93 25.30 20.32
N SER A 108 3.32 26.46 20.58
CA SER A 108 2.88 26.84 21.93
C SER A 108 1.94 25.79 22.53
N GLU A 109 1.97 25.63 23.85
CA GLU A 109 1.09 24.68 24.54
C GLU A 109 -0.39 24.94 24.24
N GLU A 110 -0.78 26.21 24.09
CA GLU A 110 -2.14 26.59 23.72
C GLU A 110 -2.57 25.94 22.39
N TYR A 111 -1.77 26.06 21.33
CA TYR A 111 -2.10 25.49 20.02
C TYR A 111 -2.08 23.96 20.03
N ARG A 112 -1.16 23.34 20.79
CA ARG A 112 -1.14 21.87 20.96
C ARG A 112 -2.42 21.36 21.63
N LEU A 113 -2.89 22.07 22.66
CA LEU A 113 -4.16 21.74 23.32
C LEU A 113 -5.37 21.96 22.41
N GLN A 114 -5.36 22.99 21.56
CA GLN A 114 -6.41 23.19 20.56
C GLN A 114 -6.44 22.06 19.53
N ALA A 115 -5.29 21.65 19.00
CA ALA A 115 -5.19 20.53 18.06
C ALA A 115 -5.69 19.22 18.70
N GLN A 116 -5.30 18.94 19.95
CA GLN A 116 -5.78 17.78 20.69
C GLN A 116 -7.30 17.77 20.85
N ARG A 117 -7.92 18.90 21.23
CA ARG A 117 -9.39 18.99 21.37
C ARG A 117 -10.13 18.75 20.07
N ILE A 118 -9.56 19.21 18.95
CA ILE A 118 -10.13 18.97 17.62
C ILE A 118 -10.01 17.48 17.30
N HIS A 119 -8.84 16.88 17.46
CA HIS A 119 -8.64 15.45 17.26
C HIS A 119 -9.63 14.60 18.07
N ASP A 120 -9.76 14.87 19.38
CA ASP A 120 -10.65 14.12 20.28
C ASP A 120 -12.13 14.23 19.88
N LYS A 121 -12.52 15.31 19.19
CA LYS A 121 -13.86 15.49 18.65
C LYS A 121 -14.09 14.72 17.35
N TYR A 122 -13.15 14.80 16.40
CA TYR A 122 -13.39 14.33 15.03
C TYR A 122 -12.86 12.92 14.75
N HIS A 123 -11.81 12.46 15.43
CA HIS A 123 -11.28 11.12 15.23
C HIS A 123 -12.31 10.00 15.53
N PRO A 124 -13.15 10.09 16.59
CA PRO A 124 -14.21 9.11 16.79
C PRO A 124 -15.22 9.05 15.62
N ILE A 125 -15.49 10.17 14.97
CA ILE A 125 -16.41 10.27 13.81
C ILE A 125 -15.77 9.61 12.59
N GLU A 126 -14.48 9.87 12.33
CA GLU A 126 -13.72 9.25 11.24
C GLU A 126 -13.81 7.72 11.30
N ILE A 127 -13.63 7.15 12.48
CA ILE A 127 -13.55 5.70 12.67
C ILE A 127 -14.89 5.03 13.01
N ASP A 128 -16.01 5.78 13.04
CA ASP A 128 -17.32 5.22 13.40
C ASP A 128 -17.82 4.25 12.32
N PRO A 129 -17.99 2.94 12.61
CA PRO A 129 -18.45 1.98 11.62
C PRO A 129 -19.93 2.16 11.23
N ASN A 130 -20.70 2.94 12.00
CA ASN A 130 -22.15 3.14 11.80
C ASN A 130 -22.47 4.38 10.97
N MET A 131 -21.49 5.26 10.71
CA MET A 131 -21.65 6.42 9.84
C MET A 131 -21.18 6.11 8.43
N SER A 132 -21.98 6.50 7.44
CA SER A 132 -21.58 6.40 6.04
C SER A 132 -20.46 7.40 5.71
N THR A 133 -19.68 7.12 4.66
CA THR A 133 -18.65 8.05 4.17
C THR A 133 -19.24 9.43 3.85
N ALA A 134 -20.44 9.48 3.25
CA ALA A 134 -21.12 10.72 2.91
C ALA A 134 -21.44 11.58 4.15
N GLU A 135 -21.85 10.96 5.24
CA GLU A 135 -22.11 11.66 6.52
C GLU A 135 -20.82 12.15 7.19
N LYS A 136 -19.71 11.42 7.02
CA LYS A 136 -18.41 11.79 7.60
C LYS A 136 -17.73 12.94 6.86
N ILE A 137 -17.90 13.06 5.55
CA ILE A 137 -17.19 14.05 4.72
C ILE A 137 -17.28 15.49 5.28
N PRO A 138 -18.47 16.04 5.61
CA PRO A 138 -18.55 17.40 6.16
C PRO A 138 -17.75 17.59 7.46
N HIS A 139 -17.70 16.56 8.30
CA HIS A 139 -16.92 16.58 9.54
C HIS A 139 -15.41 16.56 9.27
N MET A 140 -14.95 15.81 8.26
CA MET A 140 -13.54 15.77 7.88
C MET A 140 -13.10 17.11 7.27
N VAL A 141 -13.94 17.73 6.45
CA VAL A 141 -13.68 19.09 5.93
C VAL A 141 -13.54 20.08 7.08
N GLU A 142 -14.45 20.04 8.06
CA GLU A 142 -14.37 20.93 9.23
C GLU A 142 -13.13 20.65 10.08
N TRP A 143 -12.79 19.37 10.31
CA TRP A 143 -11.59 18.97 11.06
C TRP A 143 -10.33 19.54 10.41
N TYR A 144 -10.11 19.26 9.13
CA TYR A 144 -8.91 19.71 8.43
C TYR A 144 -8.84 21.23 8.34
N SER A 145 -9.96 21.90 8.05
CA SER A 145 -10.02 23.37 8.00
C SER A 145 -9.62 24.01 9.32
N ARG A 146 -10.09 23.46 10.46
CA ARG A 146 -9.73 23.95 11.79
C ARG A 146 -8.28 23.64 12.14
N SER A 147 -7.78 22.46 11.78
CA SER A 147 -6.39 22.07 12.02
C SER A 147 -5.42 22.95 11.23
N HIS A 148 -5.71 23.19 9.96
CA HIS A 148 -4.94 24.12 9.11
C HIS A 148 -4.98 25.56 9.65
N ALA A 149 -6.12 26.02 10.14
CA ALA A 149 -6.22 27.35 10.78
C ALA A 149 -5.34 27.47 12.03
N ILE A 150 -5.18 26.40 12.82
CA ILE A 150 -4.23 26.39 13.94
C ILE A 150 -2.80 26.54 13.43
N LEU A 151 -2.43 25.78 12.39
CA LEU A 151 -1.08 25.80 11.82
C LEU A 151 -0.71 27.17 11.22
N VAL A 152 -1.66 27.87 10.60
CA VAL A 152 -1.44 29.25 10.11
C VAL A 152 -1.09 30.20 11.26
N ASN A 153 -1.64 29.98 12.45
CA ASN A 153 -1.44 30.86 13.60
C ASN A 153 -0.33 30.40 14.55
N CYS A 154 0.27 29.22 14.34
CA CYS A 154 1.16 28.63 15.33
C CYS A 154 2.58 29.24 15.37
N GLY A 155 2.90 30.12 14.41
CA GLY A 155 4.19 30.82 14.35
C GLY A 155 5.35 29.99 13.79
N VAL A 156 5.09 28.77 13.31
CA VAL A 156 6.08 27.94 12.62
C VAL A 156 6.47 28.58 11.29
N LYS A 157 7.77 28.63 11.03
CA LYS A 157 8.32 29.09 9.77
C LYS A 157 8.75 27.94 8.88
N LYS A 158 8.84 28.22 7.58
CA LYS A 158 9.38 27.28 6.58
C LYS A 158 10.78 26.77 6.96
N SER A 159 11.61 27.63 7.56
CA SER A 159 12.97 27.28 8.02
C SER A 159 13.00 26.22 9.11
N ASP A 160 11.90 26.07 9.84
CA ASP A 160 11.83 25.19 11.02
C ASP A 160 11.49 23.75 10.61
N ILE A 161 11.01 23.53 9.38
CA ILE A 161 10.54 22.23 8.88
C ILE A 161 11.60 21.11 9.01
N PRO A 162 12.88 21.33 8.64
CA PRO A 162 13.91 20.30 8.83
C PRO A 162 14.12 19.92 10.31
N GLU A 163 14.12 20.91 11.21
CA GLU A 163 14.26 20.67 12.66
C GLU A 163 13.02 19.95 13.23
N LEU A 164 11.82 20.35 12.80
CA LEU A 164 10.57 19.71 13.16
C LEU A 164 10.56 18.22 12.80
N VAL A 165 10.96 17.89 11.58
CA VAL A 165 11.05 16.50 11.12
C VAL A 165 12.10 15.74 11.93
N ALA A 166 13.31 16.27 12.04
CA ALA A 166 14.41 15.62 12.74
C ALA A 166 14.15 15.41 14.24
N GLY A 167 13.42 16.32 14.89
CA GLY A 167 13.05 16.25 16.30
C GLY A 167 11.78 15.44 16.60
N SER A 168 11.06 14.99 15.58
CA SER A 168 9.81 14.24 15.74
C SER A 168 10.04 12.73 15.85
N SER A 169 8.97 11.98 16.11
CA SER A 169 8.96 10.52 16.03
C SER A 169 8.34 10.00 14.72
N ILE A 170 8.37 10.80 13.65
CA ILE A 170 8.06 10.28 12.31
C ILE A 170 9.18 9.34 11.89
N MET A 171 8.81 8.18 11.35
CA MET A 171 9.77 7.16 10.90
C MET A 171 9.20 6.48 9.67
N LEU A 172 10.05 6.12 8.71
CA LEU A 172 9.63 5.28 7.58
C LEU A 172 9.56 3.81 8.00
N ARG A 173 8.73 3.03 7.31
CA ARG A 173 8.71 1.57 7.45
C ARG A 173 10.06 0.99 7.04
N ASP A 174 10.45 -0.12 7.68
CA ASP A 174 11.69 -0.81 7.32
C ASP A 174 11.66 -1.25 5.86
N GLY A 175 12.75 -1.00 5.14
CA GLY A 175 12.85 -1.32 3.71
C GLY A 175 12.32 -0.23 2.76
N CYS A 176 11.94 0.96 3.26
CA CYS A 176 11.60 2.10 2.40
C CYS A 176 12.76 2.55 1.51
N GLU A 177 14.01 2.52 1.99
CA GLU A 177 15.19 2.84 1.18
C GLU A 177 15.24 1.94 -0.07
N SER A 178 15.25 0.62 0.13
CA SER A 178 15.23 -0.36 -0.96
C SER A 178 14.01 -0.22 -1.87
N PHE A 179 12.84 0.11 -1.31
CA PHE A 179 11.62 0.35 -2.08
C PHE A 179 11.80 1.52 -3.05
N PHE A 180 12.20 2.69 -2.54
CA PHE A 180 12.32 3.90 -3.34
C PHE A 180 13.51 3.86 -4.30
N GLU A 181 14.66 3.31 -3.88
CA GLU A 181 15.84 3.12 -4.74
C GLU A 181 15.50 2.23 -5.94
N MET A 182 14.86 1.07 -5.71
CA MET A 182 14.50 0.14 -6.78
C MET A 182 13.54 0.76 -7.80
N LEU A 183 12.55 1.54 -7.33
CA LEU A 183 11.63 2.28 -8.20
C LEU A 183 12.36 3.37 -8.98
N HIS A 184 13.31 4.07 -8.35
CA HIS A 184 14.11 5.11 -8.97
C HIS A 184 15.02 4.56 -10.07
N GLU A 185 15.80 3.52 -9.78
CA GLU A 185 16.74 2.89 -10.72
C GLU A 185 16.05 2.44 -12.02
N HIS A 186 14.81 1.97 -11.90
CA HIS A 186 14.01 1.50 -13.03
C HIS A 186 13.07 2.56 -13.60
N GLN A 187 13.20 3.81 -13.15
CA GLN A 187 12.41 4.96 -13.61
C GLN A 187 10.90 4.69 -13.55
N ILE A 188 10.45 4.08 -12.47
CA ILE A 188 9.05 3.74 -12.23
C ILE A 188 8.35 4.96 -11.65
N PRO A 189 7.36 5.55 -12.35
CA PRO A 189 6.61 6.69 -11.82
C PRO A 189 5.93 6.31 -10.52
N THR A 190 6.15 7.12 -9.49
CA THR A 190 5.59 6.87 -8.16
C THR A 190 4.89 8.12 -7.68
N LEU A 191 3.57 8.02 -7.53
CA LEU A 191 2.75 9.08 -6.99
C LEU A 191 2.52 8.83 -5.50
N VAL A 192 2.96 9.77 -4.67
CA VAL A 192 2.62 9.84 -3.25
C VAL A 192 1.42 10.78 -3.10
N PHE A 193 0.24 10.22 -2.82
CA PHE A 193 -1.01 10.97 -2.70
C PHE A 193 -1.49 10.92 -1.25
N SER A 194 -1.13 11.96 -0.50
CA SER A 194 -1.34 12.05 0.94
C SER A 194 -2.35 13.12 1.30
N ALA A 195 -3.25 12.81 2.22
CA ALA A 195 -4.09 13.81 2.89
C ALA A 195 -3.32 14.59 3.97
N GLY A 196 -2.07 14.23 4.24
CA GLY A 196 -1.19 14.90 5.19
C GLY A 196 -0.70 16.28 4.73
N LEU A 197 0.45 16.70 5.28
CA LEU A 197 1.14 17.94 4.96
C LEU A 197 2.29 17.73 3.98
N GLY A 198 2.18 18.33 2.80
CA GLY A 198 3.13 18.24 1.67
C GLY A 198 4.57 18.56 2.04
N ASP A 199 4.79 19.70 2.69
CA ASP A 199 6.15 20.16 3.00
C ASP A 199 6.84 19.26 4.05
N ILE A 200 6.07 18.73 5.01
CA ILE A 200 6.57 17.82 6.05
C ILE A 200 6.88 16.44 5.45
N LEU A 201 6.00 15.92 4.58
CA LEU A 201 6.20 14.58 4.00
C LEU A 201 7.41 14.55 3.07
N GLU A 202 7.62 15.59 2.25
CA GLU A 202 8.79 15.69 1.40
C GLU A 202 10.06 15.83 2.23
N GLU A 203 10.03 16.65 3.30
CA GLU A 203 11.19 16.79 4.17
C GLU A 203 11.49 15.49 4.93
N ALA A 204 10.48 14.74 5.37
CA ALA A 204 10.68 13.42 5.94
C ALA A 204 11.36 12.47 4.94
N LEU A 205 10.91 12.43 3.69
CA LEU A 205 11.59 11.62 2.66
C LEU A 205 13.03 12.08 2.41
N ARG A 206 13.33 13.39 2.44
CA ARG A 206 14.72 13.89 2.32
C ARG A 206 15.58 13.49 3.51
N HIS A 207 15.04 13.65 4.72
CA HIS A 207 15.71 13.29 5.97
C HIS A 207 16.14 11.82 5.99
N PHE A 208 15.28 10.93 5.50
CA PHE A 208 15.54 9.49 5.37
C PHE A 208 16.16 9.09 4.01
N GLN A 209 16.67 10.03 3.23
CA GLN A 209 17.35 9.78 1.93
C GLN A 209 16.50 9.01 0.90
N CYS A 210 15.17 9.10 1.01
CA CYS A 210 14.19 8.40 0.20
C CYS A 210 13.50 9.31 -0.85
N HIS A 211 13.96 10.56 -1.01
CA HIS A 211 13.35 11.53 -1.92
C HIS A 211 14.03 11.51 -3.31
N PHE A 212 13.43 10.81 -4.27
CA PHE A 212 13.98 10.64 -5.62
C PHE A 212 13.24 11.42 -6.72
N PRO A 213 13.89 11.75 -7.86
CA PRO A 213 13.28 12.53 -8.95
C PRO A 213 12.04 11.92 -9.64
N ASN A 214 11.87 10.60 -9.58
CA ASN A 214 10.70 9.90 -10.15
C ASN A 214 9.44 10.00 -9.26
N LEU A 215 9.59 10.56 -8.05
CA LEU A 215 8.46 10.81 -7.16
C LEU A 215 7.67 12.03 -7.61
N LYS A 216 6.35 11.91 -7.49
CA LYS A 216 5.39 13.00 -7.64
C LYS A 216 4.50 13.02 -6.42
N PHE A 217 4.06 14.22 -6.05
CA PHE A 217 3.38 14.44 -4.78
C PHE A 217 2.07 15.18 -5.02
N ILE A 218 1.01 14.70 -4.38
CA ILE A 218 -0.27 15.40 -4.25
C ILE A 218 -0.59 15.40 -2.76
N SER A 219 -0.63 16.58 -2.15
CA SER A 219 -0.87 16.73 -0.71
C SER A 219 -1.26 18.17 -0.36
N ASN A 220 -1.57 18.43 0.91
CA ASN A 220 -1.86 19.78 1.39
C ASN A 220 -0.56 20.53 1.63
N TYR A 221 -0.17 21.36 0.67
CA TYR A 221 1.04 22.20 0.80
C TYR A 221 0.73 23.51 1.51
N MET A 222 1.60 23.87 2.45
CA MET A 222 1.57 25.17 3.09
C MET A 222 1.93 26.27 2.07
N GLN A 223 1.25 27.40 2.21
CA GLN A 223 1.60 28.64 1.55
C GLN A 223 2.42 29.49 2.51
N PHE A 224 3.54 30.02 2.03
CA PHE A 224 4.46 30.85 2.81
C PHE A 224 4.55 32.26 2.23
N ASP A 225 4.68 33.26 3.09
CA ASP A 225 5.07 34.63 2.70
C ASP A 225 6.58 34.77 2.47
N GLU A 226 7.05 35.99 2.19
CA GLU A 226 8.47 36.28 1.92
C GLU A 226 9.35 36.04 3.16
N GLU A 227 8.79 36.23 4.36
CA GLU A 227 9.44 36.00 5.64
C GLU A 227 9.40 34.53 6.10
N GLY A 228 8.73 33.66 5.33
CA GLY A 228 8.62 32.23 5.57
C GLY A 228 7.54 31.83 6.58
N ASN A 229 6.61 32.72 6.93
CA ASN A 229 5.47 32.39 7.79
C ASN A 229 4.36 31.70 6.99
N ILE A 230 3.62 30.81 7.64
CA ILE A 230 2.48 30.11 7.02
C ILE A 230 1.30 31.09 6.89
N THR A 231 0.83 31.33 5.68
CA THR A 231 -0.32 32.21 5.41
C THR A 231 -1.58 31.46 5.01
N GLY A 232 -1.47 30.16 4.74
CA GLY A 232 -2.58 29.34 4.28
C GLY A 232 -2.10 28.01 3.68
N PHE A 233 -2.98 27.39 2.89
CA PHE A 233 -2.70 26.15 2.16
C PHE A 233 -3.03 26.33 0.67
N LYS A 234 -2.25 25.67 -0.19
CA LYS A 234 -2.38 25.77 -1.64
C LYS A 234 -3.45 24.81 -2.15
N GLY A 235 -4.23 25.26 -3.13
CA GLY A 235 -5.18 24.42 -3.86
C GLY A 235 -6.39 24.00 -3.04
N GLU A 236 -7.04 22.92 -3.47
CA GLU A 236 -8.19 22.35 -2.78
C GLU A 236 -7.74 21.43 -1.65
N LEU A 237 -8.47 21.49 -0.53
CA LEU A 237 -8.23 20.64 0.63
C LEU A 237 -8.32 19.16 0.26
N ILE A 238 -7.32 18.38 0.66
CA ILE A 238 -7.31 16.92 0.56
C ILE A 238 -7.52 16.34 1.96
N HIS A 239 -8.50 15.46 2.11
CA HIS A 239 -8.76 14.65 3.30
C HIS A 239 -8.93 13.18 2.91
N MET A 240 -9.06 12.28 3.88
CA MET A 240 -9.10 10.83 3.66
C MET A 240 -10.24 10.31 2.76
N TYR A 241 -11.25 11.11 2.42
CA TYR A 241 -12.43 10.68 1.65
C TYR A 241 -12.60 11.41 0.31
N ASN A 242 -11.65 12.26 -0.08
CA ASN A 242 -11.68 12.92 -1.38
C ASN A 242 -10.40 12.70 -2.19
N LYS A 243 -9.56 11.73 -1.83
CA LYS A 243 -8.41 11.35 -2.63
C LYS A 243 -8.86 10.74 -3.95
N ASN A 244 -9.03 11.56 -4.98
CA ASN A 244 -9.46 11.12 -6.30
C ASN A 244 -8.78 11.94 -7.41
N SER A 245 -9.02 11.55 -8.66
CA SER A 245 -8.41 12.17 -9.85
C SER A 245 -8.68 13.67 -10.02
N CYS A 246 -9.66 14.29 -9.34
CA CYS A 246 -9.87 15.74 -9.40
C CYS A 246 -8.64 16.53 -8.95
N HIS A 247 -7.81 15.94 -8.08
CA HIS A 247 -6.54 16.54 -7.64
C HIS A 247 -5.39 16.28 -8.62
N MET A 248 -5.56 15.37 -9.59
CA MET A 248 -4.57 15.01 -10.59
C MET A 248 -4.74 15.89 -11.84
N THR A 249 -4.35 17.16 -11.75
CA THR A 249 -4.55 18.13 -12.84
C THR A 249 -3.33 18.31 -13.75
N SER A 250 -2.15 17.78 -13.38
CA SER A 250 -0.90 17.96 -14.12
C SER A 250 -0.89 17.19 -15.45
N PRO A 251 -0.85 17.89 -16.61
CA PRO A 251 -0.68 17.24 -17.91
C PRO A 251 0.63 16.46 -18.02
N GLU A 252 1.69 16.95 -17.36
CA GLU A 252 3.01 16.31 -17.34
C GLU A 252 2.94 14.93 -16.66
N TYR A 253 2.23 14.84 -15.53
CA TYR A 253 2.00 13.56 -14.86
C TYR A 253 1.22 12.60 -15.76
N HIS A 254 0.10 13.05 -16.34
CA HIS A 254 -0.72 12.22 -17.23
C HIS A 254 0.08 11.67 -18.41
N GLN A 255 0.95 12.50 -19.01
CA GLN A 255 1.81 12.07 -20.09
C GLN A 255 2.86 11.05 -19.62
N ALA A 256 3.44 11.24 -18.44
CA ALA A 256 4.42 10.32 -17.86
C ALA A 256 3.84 8.94 -17.52
N VAL A 257 2.55 8.86 -17.18
CA VAL A 257 1.90 7.60 -16.78
C VAL A 257 0.98 7.00 -17.86
N LYS A 258 0.88 7.61 -19.03
CA LYS A 258 -0.03 7.20 -20.11
C LYS A 258 0.11 5.72 -20.53
N GLU A 259 1.34 5.23 -20.58
CA GLU A 259 1.65 3.83 -20.96
C GLU A 259 1.81 2.91 -19.74
N LYS A 260 1.70 3.47 -18.53
CA LYS A 260 1.90 2.76 -17.25
C LYS A 260 0.60 2.14 -16.76
N THR A 261 0.01 1.22 -17.51
CA THR A 261 -1.33 0.69 -17.21
C THR A 261 -1.39 -0.31 -16.05
N ASN A 262 -0.25 -0.72 -15.49
CA ASN A 262 -0.15 -1.64 -14.37
C ASN A 262 0.19 -0.87 -13.08
N ILE A 263 -0.61 -1.04 -12.04
CA ILE A 263 -0.51 -0.26 -10.80
C ILE A 263 -0.36 -1.16 -9.58
N VAL A 264 0.60 -0.82 -8.72
CA VAL A 264 0.61 -1.27 -7.32
C VAL A 264 0.13 -0.10 -6.47
N LEU A 265 -1.00 -0.29 -5.78
CA LEU A 265 -1.60 0.68 -4.88
C LEU A 265 -1.31 0.31 -3.43
N LEU A 266 -0.81 1.27 -2.66
CA LEU A 266 -0.54 1.12 -1.23
C LEU A 266 -1.37 2.14 -0.44
N GLY A 267 -2.02 1.69 0.64
CA GLY A 267 -2.76 2.57 1.54
C GLY A 267 -3.05 1.91 2.88
N ASP A 268 -3.46 2.69 3.87
CA ASP A 268 -3.81 2.21 5.21
C ASP A 268 -5.27 2.54 5.60
N SER A 269 -5.96 3.26 4.72
CA SER A 269 -7.37 3.65 4.87
C SER A 269 -8.22 3.12 3.71
N LEU A 270 -9.53 3.01 3.92
CA LEU A 270 -10.46 2.61 2.85
C LEU A 270 -10.57 3.69 1.76
N GLY A 271 -10.31 4.96 2.09
CA GLY A 271 -10.35 6.05 1.12
C GLY A 271 -9.16 6.06 0.15
N ASP A 272 -8.08 5.37 0.48
CA ASP A 272 -6.91 5.26 -0.41
C ASP A 272 -7.22 4.45 -1.67
N ILE A 273 -8.26 3.62 -1.66
CA ILE A 273 -8.74 2.89 -2.84
C ILE A 273 -9.16 3.85 -3.95
N ASP A 274 -9.68 5.02 -3.56
CA ASP A 274 -10.20 6.03 -4.47
C ASP A 274 -9.09 6.88 -5.10
N MET A 275 -7.81 6.72 -4.70
CA MET A 275 -6.67 7.41 -5.33
C MET A 275 -6.59 7.17 -6.85
N LEU A 276 -7.22 6.10 -7.34
CA LEU A 276 -7.31 5.75 -8.76
C LEU A 276 -8.68 6.06 -9.39
N ALA A 277 -9.63 6.60 -8.62
CA ALA A 277 -10.98 6.90 -9.08
C ALA A 277 -10.98 8.08 -10.05
N GLY A 278 -11.57 7.86 -11.24
CA GLY A 278 -11.61 8.84 -12.34
C GLY A 278 -10.27 9.06 -13.07
N GLY A 279 -9.26 8.22 -12.80
CA GLY A 279 -7.94 8.29 -13.44
C GLY A 279 -7.87 7.73 -14.86
N HIS A 280 -6.66 7.67 -15.41
CA HIS A 280 -6.34 7.14 -16.74
C HIS A 280 -6.56 5.61 -16.84
N LEU A 281 -6.29 5.04 -18.02
CA LEU A 281 -6.48 3.62 -18.34
C LEU A 281 -5.71 2.69 -17.38
N GLN A 282 -6.41 1.72 -16.79
CA GLN A 282 -5.88 0.75 -15.84
C GLN A 282 -6.11 -0.67 -16.40
N ASP A 283 -5.03 -1.42 -16.66
CA ASP A 283 -5.10 -2.82 -17.09
C ASP A 283 -5.12 -3.75 -15.87
N VAL A 284 -4.22 -3.50 -14.91
CA VAL A 284 -3.99 -4.35 -13.74
C VAL A 284 -3.74 -3.46 -12.53
N VAL A 285 -4.49 -3.68 -11.45
CA VAL A 285 -4.29 -2.98 -10.17
C VAL A 285 -4.19 -4.00 -9.06
N LEU A 286 -3.06 -4.05 -8.37
CA LEU A 286 -2.87 -4.80 -7.13
C LEU A 286 -2.95 -3.84 -5.95
N ARG A 287 -3.91 -4.05 -5.06
CA ARG A 287 -4.13 -3.20 -3.87
C ARG A 287 -3.56 -3.89 -2.63
N ILE A 288 -2.68 -3.19 -1.92
CA ILE A 288 -2.07 -3.65 -0.67
C ILE A 288 -2.46 -2.67 0.44
N GLY A 289 -3.18 -3.18 1.44
CA GLY A 289 -3.70 -2.41 2.57
C GLY A 289 -2.90 -2.67 3.85
N PHE A 290 -2.39 -1.63 4.50
CA PHE A 290 -1.79 -1.71 5.84
C PHE A 290 -2.86 -1.52 6.91
N LEU A 291 -3.21 -2.59 7.63
CA LEU A 291 -4.18 -2.51 8.72
C LEU A 291 -3.46 -2.40 10.06
N ASN A 292 -3.24 -1.15 10.48
CA ASN A 292 -2.42 -0.80 11.63
C ASN A 292 -3.16 -0.87 12.98
N THR A 293 -4.47 -0.57 13.01
CA THR A 293 -5.25 -0.43 14.25
C THR A 293 -6.64 -1.03 14.10
N LYS A 294 -7.27 -1.36 15.24
CA LYS A 294 -8.64 -1.94 15.29
C LYS A 294 -8.79 -3.14 14.34
N ILE A 295 -7.79 -4.02 14.34
CA ILE A 295 -7.66 -5.09 13.35
C ILE A 295 -8.92 -5.96 13.29
N GLU A 296 -9.42 -6.42 14.44
CA GLU A 296 -10.60 -7.29 14.48
C GLU A 296 -11.85 -6.64 13.89
N GLU A 297 -12.08 -5.35 14.19
CA GLU A 297 -13.24 -4.58 13.73
C GLU A 297 -13.18 -4.28 12.22
N ARG A 298 -11.99 -3.90 11.71
CA ARG A 298 -11.81 -3.36 10.36
C ARG A 298 -11.41 -4.41 9.32
N LEU A 299 -10.86 -5.56 9.74
CA LEU A 299 -10.36 -6.59 8.83
C LEU A 299 -11.38 -7.05 7.78
N PRO A 300 -12.68 -7.28 8.10
CA PRO A 300 -13.65 -7.68 7.09
C PRO A 300 -13.80 -6.67 5.96
N GLN A 301 -13.82 -5.37 6.27
CA GLN A 301 -13.90 -4.30 5.28
C GLN A 301 -12.62 -4.25 4.44
N PHE A 302 -11.46 -4.33 5.07
CA PHE A 302 -10.17 -4.35 4.37
C PHE A 302 -10.04 -5.52 3.40
N LEU A 303 -10.43 -6.73 3.81
CA LEU A 303 -10.40 -7.92 2.95
C LEU A 303 -11.36 -7.85 1.75
N ASN A 304 -12.42 -7.04 1.85
CA ASN A 304 -13.32 -6.79 0.72
C ASN A 304 -12.79 -5.75 -0.26
N SER A 305 -11.86 -4.91 0.20
CA SER A 305 -11.40 -3.71 -0.47
C SER A 305 -9.99 -3.81 -1.06
N PHE A 306 -9.10 -4.54 -0.38
CA PHE A 306 -7.70 -4.75 -0.77
C PHE A 306 -7.48 -6.21 -1.16
N ASP A 307 -6.60 -6.45 -2.15
CA ASP A 307 -6.27 -7.80 -2.59
C ASP A 307 -5.34 -8.48 -1.55
N ILE A 308 -4.44 -7.71 -0.94
CA ILE A 308 -3.54 -8.13 0.15
C ILE A 308 -3.72 -7.17 1.33
N VAL A 309 -3.91 -7.71 2.54
CA VAL A 309 -3.98 -6.95 3.79
C VAL A 309 -2.83 -7.34 4.70
N LEU A 310 -2.08 -6.36 5.20
CA LEU A 310 -0.94 -6.52 6.08
C LEU A 310 -1.33 -6.08 7.50
N LEU A 311 -1.44 -7.05 8.42
CA LEU A 311 -1.83 -6.82 9.80
C LEU A 311 -0.64 -6.33 10.61
N ASP A 312 -0.70 -5.09 11.09
CA ASP A 312 0.35 -4.46 11.90
C ASP A 312 1.78 -4.66 11.37
N ASP A 313 1.94 -4.63 10.04
CA ASP A 313 3.25 -4.76 9.42
C ASP A 313 3.91 -3.39 9.29
N GLN A 314 5.00 -3.16 10.03
CA GLN A 314 5.79 -1.92 10.00
C GLN A 314 6.97 -1.99 9.00
N THR A 315 6.89 -2.87 8.00
CA THR A 315 7.91 -3.10 6.96
C THR A 315 7.34 -2.92 5.54
N MET A 316 8.23 -2.76 4.56
CA MET A 316 7.94 -2.78 3.12
C MET A 316 8.29 -4.12 2.47
N ASP A 317 8.53 -5.17 3.26
CA ASP A 317 9.07 -6.43 2.75
C ASP A 317 8.15 -7.10 1.72
N VAL A 318 6.84 -7.11 1.95
CA VAL A 318 5.88 -7.74 1.04
C VAL A 318 5.87 -7.03 -0.32
N VAL A 319 5.76 -5.69 -0.31
CA VAL A 319 5.76 -4.93 -1.56
C VAL A 319 7.11 -5.05 -2.27
N ASN A 320 8.22 -4.99 -1.53
CA ASN A 320 9.56 -5.17 -2.09
C ASN A 320 9.75 -6.56 -2.69
N GLY A 321 9.25 -7.61 -2.05
CA GLY A 321 9.28 -8.98 -2.56
C GLY A 321 8.51 -9.15 -3.87
N ILE A 322 7.34 -8.51 -3.97
CA ILE A 322 6.52 -8.49 -5.19
C ILE A 322 7.22 -7.68 -6.29
N LEU A 323 7.70 -6.47 -5.99
CA LEU A 323 8.38 -5.60 -6.95
C LEU A 323 9.64 -6.26 -7.52
N ARG A 324 10.42 -6.97 -6.70
CA ARG A 324 11.56 -7.76 -7.18
C ARG A 324 11.18 -8.76 -8.26
N LYS A 325 10.02 -9.41 -8.15
CA LYS A 325 9.52 -10.34 -9.19
C LYS A 325 9.04 -9.64 -10.46
N ILE A 326 8.55 -8.41 -10.33
CA ILE A 326 8.04 -7.63 -11.48
C ILE A 326 9.21 -7.02 -12.27
N ILE A 327 10.26 -6.60 -11.57
CA ILE A 327 11.36 -5.81 -12.12
C ILE A 327 12.49 -6.70 -12.67
N TYR A 328 12.82 -7.80 -11.98
CA TYR A 328 13.94 -8.69 -12.30
C TYR A 328 13.47 -10.08 -12.75
#